data_AF-A0A951TVQ8-F1
#
_entry.id   AF-A0A951TVQ8-F1
#
_cell.length_a   1.000
_cell.length_b   1.000
_cell.length_c   1.000
_cell.angle_alpha   90.00
_cell.angle_beta   90.00
_cell.angle_gamma   90.00
#
_symmetry.space_group_name_H-M   'P 1'
#
loop_
_entity.id
_entity.type
_entity.pdbx_description
1 polymer ?
#
loop_
_entity_poly.entity_id
_entity_poly.type
_entity_poly.pdbx_seq_one_letter_code
_entity_poly.pdbx_strand_id
1 'polypeptide(L)'
;MMKILILGAAGRTGRELVTQAMAGGNEVTAFARATEHLPTLEGLRVIVGDAENPDQVAAAAQGNDAVVSALGHTSTMRSAAQTVAIQTLIKTLPAGTKVISLTGFGVPDAKDPAIPLLGKIMNGVIKLVPGDMFNDGRRHVELLRASKLAYTVVRAPRLTTAAGTGHYELGYFSLSATDAIARADVAAAMLGCLSNNTWDRQTPMIRAQ
;
A
#
# COMPACT_ATOMS: atom_id res chain seq x y z
N MET A 1 -3.12 18.67 7.63
CA MET A 1 -4.52 18.21 7.47
C MET A 1 -4.75 17.99 5.99
N MET A 2 -5.13 16.77 5.60
CA MET A 2 -5.44 16.37 4.22
C MET A 2 -6.74 15.55 4.20
N LYS A 3 -7.43 15.53 3.06
CA LYS A 3 -8.50 14.58 2.75
C LYS A 3 -7.89 13.31 2.14
N ILE A 4 -7.98 12.20 2.86
CA ILE A 4 -7.30 10.96 2.51
C ILE A 4 -8.33 9.86 2.27
N LEU A 5 -8.31 9.28 1.07
CA LEU A 5 -8.98 8.01 0.80
C LEU A 5 -8.07 6.85 1.16
N ILE A 6 -8.56 5.91 1.98
CA ILE A 6 -7.84 4.67 2.31
C ILE A 6 -8.54 3.48 1.68
N LEU A 7 -7.92 2.88 0.66
CA LEU A 7 -8.39 1.64 0.04
C LEU A 7 -7.89 0.43 0.84
N GLY A 8 -8.77 -0.55 1.06
CA GLY A 8 -8.46 -1.71 1.90
C GLY A 8 -8.49 -1.40 3.39
N ALA A 9 -9.27 -0.40 3.80
CA ALA A 9 -9.31 0.13 5.16
C ALA A 9 -9.67 -0.92 6.24
N ALA A 10 -10.46 -1.94 5.92
CA ALA A 10 -10.82 -3.01 6.85
C ALA A 10 -9.72 -4.08 7.01
N GLY A 11 -8.69 -4.07 6.16
CA GLY A 11 -7.55 -4.97 6.24
C GLY A 11 -6.66 -4.69 7.45
N ARG A 12 -5.84 -5.66 7.86
CA ARG A 12 -4.99 -5.54 9.06
C ARG A 12 -4.09 -4.29 9.03
N THR A 13 -3.49 -3.95 7.89
CA THR A 13 -2.69 -2.71 7.75
C THR A 13 -3.59 -1.50 7.53
N GLY A 14 -4.72 -1.66 6.82
CA GLY A 14 -5.70 -0.59 6.60
C GLY A 14 -6.25 -0.01 7.89
N ARG A 15 -6.50 -0.83 8.92
CA ARG A 15 -6.97 -0.38 10.24
C ARG A 15 -5.95 0.53 10.92
N GLU A 16 -4.67 0.16 10.87
CA GLU A 16 -3.58 1.00 11.38
C GLU A 16 -3.52 2.33 10.65
N LEU A 17 -3.63 2.32 9.31
CA LEU A 17 -3.65 3.53 8.50
C LEU A 17 -4.82 4.44 8.86
N VAL A 18 -6.04 3.90 9.02
CA VAL A 18 -7.21 4.69 9.40
C VAL A 18 -7.01 5.32 10.77
N THR A 19 -6.65 4.52 11.78
CA THR A 19 -6.47 5.01 13.15
C THR A 19 -5.38 6.09 13.22
N GLN A 20 -4.22 5.85 12.61
CA GLN A 20 -3.10 6.78 12.65
C GLN A 20 -3.37 8.05 11.81
N ALA A 21 -4.01 7.93 10.65
CA ALA A 21 -4.35 9.09 9.83
C ALA A 21 -5.36 10.02 10.52
N MET A 22 -6.38 9.45 11.16
CA MET A 22 -7.35 10.20 11.97
C MET A 22 -6.67 10.87 13.17
N ALA A 23 -5.81 10.15 13.89
CA ALA A 23 -5.04 10.71 15.01
C ALA A 23 -4.10 11.85 14.57
N GLY A 24 -3.62 11.83 13.33
CA GLY A 24 -2.86 12.92 12.71
C GLY A 24 -3.70 14.13 12.28
N GLY A 25 -5.00 14.16 12.59
CA GLY A 25 -5.90 15.27 12.28
C GLY A 25 -6.30 15.37 10.80
N ASN A 26 -6.26 14.26 10.06
CA ASN A 26 -6.71 14.22 8.66
C ASN A 26 -8.20 13.90 8.56
N GLU A 27 -8.82 14.34 7.46
CA GLU A 27 -10.17 13.90 7.08
C GLU A 27 -10.05 12.57 6.33
N VAL A 28 -10.49 11.47 6.95
CA VAL A 28 -10.30 10.13 6.40
C VAL A 28 -11.60 9.57 5.83
N THR A 29 -11.51 9.08 4.60
CA THR A 29 -12.52 8.21 3.99
C THR A 29 -11.99 6.78 3.93
N ALA A 30 -12.59 5.87 4.70
CA ALA A 30 -12.29 4.44 4.66
C ALA A 30 -13.12 3.76 3.56
N PHE A 31 -12.45 3.11 2.61
CA PHE A 31 -13.08 2.31 1.55
C PHE A 31 -12.80 0.82 1.77
N ALA A 32 -13.86 0.04 1.96
CA ALA A 32 -13.78 -1.40 2.23
C ALA A 32 -15.02 -2.16 1.77
N ARG A 33 -14.89 -3.46 1.51
CA ARG A 33 -16.01 -4.34 1.13
C ARG A 33 -17.03 -4.57 2.24
N ALA A 34 -16.57 -4.49 3.49
CA ALA A 34 -17.39 -4.70 4.69
C ALA A 34 -16.86 -3.81 5.82
N THR A 35 -17.74 -3.49 6.77
CA THR A 35 -17.47 -2.55 7.86
C THR A 35 -17.09 -3.23 9.18
N GLU A 36 -17.28 -4.54 9.31
CA GLU A 36 -17.10 -5.35 10.54
C GLU A 36 -15.76 -5.18 11.26
N HIS A 37 -14.78 -4.67 10.53
CA HIS A 37 -13.38 -4.61 10.90
C HIS A 37 -12.83 -3.19 10.88
N LEU A 38 -13.64 -2.21 10.51
CA LEU A 38 -13.24 -0.81 10.57
C LEU A 38 -13.24 -0.33 12.02
N PRO A 39 -12.29 0.53 12.41
CA PRO A 39 -12.33 1.16 13.71
C PRO A 39 -13.51 2.12 13.80
N THR A 40 -14.17 2.16 14.96
CA THR A 40 -15.24 3.13 15.25
C THR A 40 -14.61 4.41 15.76
N LEU A 41 -14.42 5.40 14.88
CA LEU A 41 -13.81 6.69 15.19
C LEU A 41 -14.76 7.82 14.81
N GLU A 42 -14.88 8.82 15.66
CA GLU A 42 -15.67 10.02 15.36
C GLU A 42 -15.10 10.74 14.14
N GLY A 43 -15.98 11.16 13.22
CA GLY A 43 -15.58 11.84 11.98
C GLY A 43 -15.06 10.94 10.86
N LEU A 44 -14.89 9.63 11.09
CA LEU A 44 -14.49 8.70 10.03
C LEU A 44 -15.61 8.55 9.00
N ARG A 45 -15.35 8.93 7.75
CA ARG A 45 -16.27 8.64 6.64
C ARG A 45 -16.04 7.21 6.15
N VAL A 46 -17.10 6.46 5.94
CA VAL A 46 -17.03 5.09 5.43
C VAL A 46 -17.75 4.99 4.08
N ILE A 47 -17.08 4.38 3.10
CA ILE A 47 -17.68 3.98 1.82
C ILE A 47 -17.55 2.46 1.71
N VAL A 48 -18.68 1.79 1.63
CA VAL A 48 -18.72 0.35 1.34
C VAL A 48 -18.64 0.17 -0.16
N GLY A 49 -17.63 -0.57 -0.63
CA GLY A 49 -17.43 -0.80 -2.05
C GLY A 49 -16.38 -1.85 -2.38
N ASP A 50 -16.32 -2.21 -3.65
CA ASP A 50 -15.38 -3.17 -4.22
C ASP A 50 -14.24 -2.45 -4.94
N ALA A 51 -13.00 -2.77 -4.57
CA ALA A 51 -11.81 -2.20 -5.19
C ALA A 51 -11.60 -2.69 -6.64
N GLU A 52 -12.26 -3.78 -7.02
CA GLU A 52 -12.29 -4.28 -8.40
C GLU A 52 -13.41 -3.65 -9.24
N ASN A 53 -14.22 -2.76 -8.66
CA ASN A 53 -15.20 -1.97 -9.41
C ASN A 53 -14.63 -0.56 -9.69
N PRO A 54 -14.26 -0.25 -10.95
CA PRO A 54 -13.66 1.05 -11.31
C PRO A 54 -14.57 2.23 -10.99
N ASP A 55 -15.88 2.11 -11.17
CA ASP A 55 -16.81 3.22 -10.95
C ASP A 55 -16.88 3.58 -9.47
N GLN A 56 -16.87 2.57 -8.59
CA GLN A 56 -16.87 2.77 -7.14
C GLN A 56 -15.55 3.36 -6.65
N VAL A 57 -14.41 2.89 -7.17
CA VAL A 57 -13.08 3.45 -6.84
C VAL A 57 -12.98 4.89 -7.32
N ALA A 58 -13.43 5.18 -8.55
CA ALA A 58 -13.42 6.52 -9.10
C ALA A 58 -14.30 7.48 -8.28
N ALA A 59 -15.52 7.06 -7.93
CA ALA A 59 -16.43 7.85 -7.11
C ALA A 59 -15.84 8.10 -5.70
N ALA A 60 -15.22 7.10 -5.09
CA ALA A 60 -14.59 7.24 -3.77
C ALA A 60 -13.37 8.17 -3.80
N ALA A 61 -12.63 8.21 -4.91
CA ALA A 61 -11.43 9.04 -5.07
C ALA A 61 -11.73 10.53 -5.20
N GLN A 62 -12.93 10.91 -5.65
CA GLN A 62 -13.29 12.30 -5.87
C GLN A 62 -13.20 13.15 -4.59
N GLY A 63 -12.57 14.33 -4.71
CA GLY A 63 -12.48 15.31 -3.63
C GLY A 63 -11.46 14.99 -2.53
N ASN A 64 -10.66 13.93 -2.67
CA ASN A 64 -9.54 13.64 -1.77
C ASN A 64 -8.23 14.24 -2.31
N ASP A 65 -7.37 14.70 -1.41
CA ASP A 65 -6.05 15.25 -1.73
C ASP A 65 -5.03 14.14 -2.00
N ALA A 66 -5.23 12.96 -1.40
CA ALA A 66 -4.37 11.81 -1.56
C ALA A 66 -5.13 10.48 -1.43
N VAL A 67 -4.55 9.43 -2.00
CA VAL A 67 -5.03 8.05 -1.83
C VAL A 67 -3.93 7.19 -1.20
N VAL A 68 -4.29 6.43 -0.17
CA VAL A 68 -3.44 5.41 0.44
C VAL A 68 -4.06 4.04 0.20
N SER A 69 -3.32 3.15 -0.46
CA SER A 69 -3.77 1.80 -0.78
C SER A 69 -3.05 0.77 0.07
N ALA A 70 -3.80 0.11 0.94
CA ALA A 70 -3.39 -1.11 1.64
C ALA A 70 -4.14 -2.34 1.12
N LEU A 71 -4.60 -2.28 -0.14
CA LEU A 71 -5.10 -3.45 -0.85
C LEU A 71 -3.99 -4.49 -0.89
N GLY A 72 -4.26 -5.69 -0.39
CA GLY A 72 -3.29 -6.77 -0.36
C GLY A 72 -4.00 -8.09 -0.48
N HIS A 73 -3.33 -9.05 -1.11
CA HIS A 73 -3.90 -10.35 -1.40
C HIS A 73 -4.17 -11.17 -0.13
N THR A 74 -5.45 -11.37 0.19
CA THR A 74 -5.88 -12.41 1.15
C THR A 74 -6.24 -13.68 0.36
N SER A 75 -6.32 -14.84 1.03
CA SER A 75 -6.82 -16.09 0.41
C SER A 75 -8.22 -15.97 -0.19
N THR A 76 -8.93 -14.88 0.11
CA THR A 76 -10.29 -14.55 -0.35
C THR A 76 -10.34 -13.36 -1.32
N MET A 77 -9.19 -12.79 -1.72
CA MET A 77 -9.15 -11.75 -2.75
C MET A 77 -9.01 -12.37 -4.13
N ARG A 78 -9.78 -11.83 -5.09
CA ARG A 78 -9.51 -12.04 -6.52
C ARG A 78 -8.19 -11.35 -6.87
N SER A 79 -7.50 -11.90 -7.85
CA SER A 79 -6.08 -11.65 -8.08
C SER A 79 -5.76 -10.36 -8.85
N ALA A 80 -6.68 -9.40 -8.98
CA ALA A 80 -6.46 -8.19 -9.79
C ALA A 80 -6.76 -6.86 -9.06
N ALA A 81 -7.10 -6.91 -7.77
CA ALA A 81 -7.58 -5.75 -7.03
C ALA A 81 -6.59 -4.58 -7.00
N GLN A 82 -5.27 -4.82 -6.88
CA GLN A 82 -4.30 -3.73 -6.88
C GLN A 82 -4.23 -3.09 -8.26
N THR A 83 -4.13 -3.88 -9.33
CA THR A 83 -4.05 -3.38 -10.70
C THR A 83 -5.30 -2.60 -11.08
N VAL A 84 -6.50 -3.13 -10.83
CA VAL A 84 -7.76 -2.49 -11.20
C VAL A 84 -7.93 -1.16 -10.47
N ALA A 85 -7.70 -1.13 -9.16
CA ALA A 85 -7.80 0.10 -8.38
C ALA A 85 -6.79 1.14 -8.86
N ILE A 86 -5.51 0.78 -9.01
CA ILE A 86 -4.47 1.72 -9.47
C ILE A 86 -4.74 2.22 -10.89
N GLN A 87 -5.16 1.35 -11.82
CA GLN A 87 -5.51 1.76 -13.17
C GLN A 87 -6.66 2.77 -13.18
N THR A 88 -7.64 2.59 -12.29
CA THR A 88 -8.74 3.53 -12.10
C THR A 88 -8.23 4.86 -11.55
N LEU A 89 -7.44 4.84 -10.48
CA LEU A 89 -6.86 6.06 -9.88
C LEU A 89 -6.04 6.86 -10.90
N ILE A 90 -5.25 6.19 -11.76
CA ILE A 90 -4.48 6.86 -12.82
C ILE A 90 -5.37 7.59 -13.83
N LYS A 91 -6.57 7.05 -14.13
CA LYS A 91 -7.52 7.67 -15.07
C LYS A 91 -8.32 8.80 -14.42
N THR A 92 -8.61 8.69 -13.12
CA THR A 92 -9.53 9.59 -12.42
C THR A 92 -8.82 10.75 -11.73
N LEU A 93 -7.62 10.54 -11.19
CA LEU A 93 -6.92 11.54 -10.39
C LEU A 93 -6.14 12.54 -11.28
N PRO A 94 -6.07 13.82 -10.88
CA PRO A 94 -5.17 14.79 -11.49
C PRO A 94 -3.71 14.33 -11.48
N ALA A 95 -2.93 14.84 -12.43
CA ALA A 95 -1.48 14.67 -12.40
C ALA A 95 -0.90 15.28 -11.10
N GLY A 96 0.10 14.62 -10.52
CA GLY A 96 0.73 15.05 -9.27
C GLY A 96 -0.04 14.69 -7.99
N THR A 97 -1.26 14.14 -8.06
CA THR A 97 -1.94 13.64 -6.86
C THR A 97 -1.12 12.55 -6.16
N LYS A 98 -1.03 12.65 -4.84
CA LYS A 98 -0.29 11.70 -3.99
C LYS A 98 -1.00 10.35 -3.95
N VAL A 99 -0.29 9.29 -4.32
CA VAL A 99 -0.77 7.91 -4.19
C VAL A 99 0.26 7.04 -3.50
N ILE A 100 -0.01 6.63 -2.26
CA ILE A 100 0.88 5.77 -1.50
C ILE A 100 0.32 4.35 -1.54
N SER A 101 1.08 3.39 -2.06
CA SER A 101 0.64 1.99 -2.21
C SER A 101 1.55 1.05 -1.42
N LEU A 102 0.97 -0.02 -0.88
CA LEU A 102 1.69 -1.10 -0.23
C LEU A 102 1.80 -2.32 -1.16
N THR A 103 3.00 -2.89 -1.26
CA THR A 103 3.19 -4.22 -1.85
C THR A 103 4.27 -5.02 -1.13
N GLY A 104 4.50 -6.26 -1.55
CA GLY A 104 5.54 -7.10 -0.98
C GLY A 104 6.94 -6.78 -1.55
N PHE A 105 7.98 -6.95 -0.72
CA PHE A 105 9.38 -6.77 -1.14
C PHE A 105 9.85 -7.69 -2.28
N GLY A 106 9.09 -8.75 -2.58
CA GLY A 106 9.34 -9.60 -3.75
C GLY A 106 9.13 -8.88 -5.10
N VAL A 107 8.42 -7.76 -5.14
CA VAL A 107 8.29 -6.94 -6.36
C VAL A 107 9.59 -6.17 -6.58
N PRO A 108 10.31 -6.38 -7.71
CA PRO A 108 11.65 -5.83 -7.89
C PRO A 108 11.67 -4.35 -8.30
N ASP A 109 12.75 -3.68 -7.96
CA ASP A 109 13.13 -2.35 -8.46
C ASP A 109 14.57 -2.35 -8.98
N ALA A 110 14.86 -1.52 -9.98
CA ALA A 110 16.19 -1.43 -10.59
C ALA A 110 17.27 -0.89 -9.64
N LYS A 111 16.87 -0.17 -8.57
CA LYS A 111 17.76 0.33 -7.52
C LYS A 111 18.04 -0.69 -6.43
N ASP A 112 17.40 -1.86 -6.46
CA ASP A 112 17.67 -2.90 -5.48
C ASP A 112 19.14 -3.34 -5.59
N PRO A 113 19.84 -3.55 -4.45
CA PRO A 113 21.20 -4.06 -4.48
C PRO A 113 21.24 -5.35 -5.30
N ALA A 114 22.25 -5.51 -6.16
CA ALA A 114 22.46 -6.75 -6.89
C ALA A 114 22.58 -7.89 -5.87
N ILE A 115 21.79 -8.96 -6.03
CA ILE A 115 21.82 -10.09 -5.11
C ILE A 115 22.39 -11.30 -5.85
N PRO A 116 23.70 -11.62 -5.68
CA PRO A 116 24.37 -12.66 -6.47
C PRO A 116 23.81 -14.08 -6.28
N LEU A 117 23.02 -14.32 -5.21
CA LEU A 117 22.59 -15.64 -4.78
C LEU A 117 21.06 -15.80 -4.64
N LEU A 118 20.26 -14.75 -4.83
CA LEU A 118 18.82 -14.79 -4.55
C LEU A 118 17.96 -15.30 -5.72
N GLY A 119 18.47 -15.26 -6.95
CA GLY A 119 17.77 -15.79 -8.12
C GLY A 119 17.38 -17.28 -7.98
N LYS A 120 18.13 -18.06 -7.19
CA LYS A 120 17.83 -19.48 -6.93
C LYS A 120 16.95 -19.72 -5.69
N ILE A 121 17.06 -18.89 -4.65
CA ILE A 121 16.31 -19.07 -3.39
C ILE A 121 14.91 -18.43 -3.48
N MET A 122 14.78 -17.25 -4.10
CA MET A 122 13.46 -16.66 -4.37
C MET A 122 12.62 -17.53 -5.31
N ASN A 123 13.24 -18.25 -6.26
CA ASN A 123 12.53 -19.24 -7.10
C ASN A 123 11.87 -20.38 -6.28
N GLY A 124 12.34 -20.66 -5.06
CA GLY A 124 11.73 -21.64 -4.17
C GLY A 124 10.56 -21.09 -3.36
N VAL A 125 10.67 -19.85 -2.87
CA VAL A 125 9.66 -19.21 -2.02
C VAL A 125 8.54 -18.55 -2.83
N ILE A 126 8.83 -18.04 -4.03
CA ILE A 126 7.82 -17.51 -4.98
C ILE A 126 6.83 -18.59 -5.38
N LYS A 127 7.21 -19.88 -5.39
CA LYS A 127 6.30 -21.00 -5.68
C LYS A 127 5.21 -21.21 -4.64
N LEU A 128 5.32 -20.60 -3.45
CA LEU A 128 4.30 -20.65 -2.39
C LEU A 128 3.29 -19.50 -2.49
N VAL A 129 3.57 -18.49 -3.31
CA VAL A 129 2.63 -17.40 -3.61
C VAL A 129 1.94 -17.72 -4.93
N PRO A 130 0.60 -17.75 -5.00
CA PRO A 130 -0.11 -17.89 -6.26
C PRO A 130 0.42 -16.86 -7.29
N GLY A 131 0.82 -17.34 -8.47
CA GLY A 131 1.50 -16.50 -9.48
C GLY A 131 0.73 -15.23 -9.84
N ASP A 132 -0.60 -15.29 -9.81
CA ASP A 132 -1.45 -14.13 -10.10
C ASP A 132 -1.29 -13.00 -9.07
N MET A 133 -1.10 -13.31 -7.78
CA MET A 133 -0.89 -12.30 -6.74
C MET A 133 0.45 -11.56 -6.94
N PHE A 134 1.48 -12.30 -7.35
CA PHE A 134 2.78 -11.70 -7.67
C PHE A 134 2.68 -10.82 -8.92
N ASN A 135 1.95 -11.29 -9.94
CA ASN A 135 1.74 -10.57 -11.18
C ASN A 135 0.93 -9.28 -10.97
N ASP A 136 -0.09 -9.28 -10.13
CA ASP A 136 -0.85 -8.07 -9.75
C ASP A 136 0.03 -7.06 -9.00
N GLY A 137 0.84 -7.57 -8.05
CA GLY A 137 1.86 -6.80 -7.36
C GLY A 137 2.83 -6.10 -8.32
N ARG A 138 3.33 -6.82 -9.33
CA ARG A 138 4.21 -6.23 -10.35
C ARG A 138 3.48 -5.22 -11.24
N ARG A 139 2.30 -5.59 -11.74
CA ARG A 139 1.60 -4.81 -12.75
C ARG A 139 1.10 -3.47 -12.21
N HIS A 140 0.62 -3.42 -10.96
CA HIS A 140 0.22 -2.13 -10.38
C HIS A 140 1.44 -1.20 -10.19
N VAL A 141 2.62 -1.73 -9.86
CA VAL A 141 3.85 -0.93 -9.75
C VAL A 141 4.29 -0.40 -11.11
N GLU A 142 4.24 -1.24 -12.15
CA GLU A 142 4.54 -0.84 -13.52
C GLU A 142 3.59 0.29 -14.00
N LEU A 143 2.29 0.17 -13.70
CA LEU A 143 1.30 1.21 -13.99
C LEU A 143 1.59 2.53 -13.26
N LEU A 144 1.90 2.48 -11.96
CA LEU A 144 2.27 3.68 -11.20
C LEU A 144 3.52 4.35 -11.78
N ARG A 145 4.56 3.58 -12.09
CA ARG A 145 5.80 4.08 -12.74
C ARG A 145 5.51 4.81 -14.05
N ALA A 146 4.59 4.29 -14.87
CA ALA A 146 4.20 4.89 -16.14
C ALA A 146 3.22 6.08 -16.01
N SER A 147 2.62 6.30 -14.83
CA SER A 147 1.62 7.34 -14.60
C SER A 147 2.22 8.74 -14.43
N LYS A 148 1.37 9.77 -14.29
CA LYS A 148 1.75 11.13 -13.89
C LYS A 148 1.48 11.44 -12.41
N LEU A 149 1.18 10.42 -11.60
CA LEU A 149 0.90 10.59 -10.17
C LEU A 149 2.20 10.76 -9.36
N ALA A 150 2.11 11.47 -8.23
CA ALA A 150 3.18 11.56 -7.24
C ALA A 150 3.11 10.34 -6.32
N TYR A 151 3.50 9.18 -6.86
CA TYR A 151 3.34 7.92 -6.15
C TYR A 151 4.49 7.61 -5.21
N THR A 152 4.24 6.84 -4.16
CA THR A 152 5.27 6.05 -3.46
C THR A 152 4.76 4.62 -3.30
N VAL A 153 5.55 3.61 -3.65
CA VAL A 153 5.20 2.22 -3.37
C VAL A 153 6.08 1.68 -2.27
N VAL A 154 5.54 1.56 -1.06
CA VAL A 154 6.22 0.94 0.08
C VAL A 154 6.21 -0.58 -0.12
N ARG A 155 7.40 -1.18 -0.17
CA ARG A 155 7.61 -2.62 -0.34
C ARG A 155 7.98 -3.26 0.99
N ALA A 156 7.08 -4.04 1.58
CA ALA A 156 7.26 -4.57 2.92
C ALA A 156 7.69 -6.05 2.93
N PRO A 157 8.51 -6.47 3.92
CA PRO A 157 8.74 -7.87 4.25
C PRO A 157 7.52 -8.45 4.98
N ARG A 158 7.69 -9.58 5.67
CA ARG A 158 6.59 -10.22 6.39
C ARG A 158 5.97 -9.28 7.43
N LEU A 159 4.68 -9.02 7.29
CA LEU A 159 3.95 -8.11 8.18
C LEU A 159 3.50 -8.81 9.46
N THR A 160 3.84 -8.25 10.62
CA THR A 160 3.45 -8.75 11.95
C THR A 160 2.32 -7.94 12.58
N THR A 161 1.77 -8.44 13.69
CA THR A 161 0.76 -7.75 14.53
C THR A 161 1.37 -7.28 15.85
N ALA A 162 2.71 -7.22 15.94
CA ALA A 162 3.38 -6.63 17.09
C ALA A 162 3.06 -5.13 17.16
N ALA A 163 3.22 -4.53 18.34
CA ALA A 163 3.16 -3.09 18.50
C ALA A 163 4.20 -2.42 17.58
N GLY A 164 3.84 -1.27 16.99
CA GLY A 164 4.80 -0.45 16.26
C GLY A 164 5.84 0.12 17.21
N THR A 165 7.09 0.14 16.78
CA THR A 165 8.19 0.71 17.57
C THR A 165 8.41 2.19 17.23
N GLY A 166 7.91 2.66 16.08
CA GLY A 166 8.27 3.96 15.52
C GLY A 166 9.68 4.02 14.95
N HIS A 167 10.43 2.91 14.99
CA HIS A 167 11.81 2.80 14.54
C HIS A 167 11.88 1.93 13.28
N TYR A 168 11.87 2.59 12.13
CA TYR A 168 11.93 1.97 10.82
C TYR A 168 12.74 2.82 9.84
N GLU A 169 13.15 2.20 8.75
CA GLU A 169 13.88 2.87 7.67
C GLU A 169 13.26 2.54 6.31
N LEU A 170 13.13 3.57 5.46
CA LEU A 170 12.80 3.42 4.05
C LEU A 170 14.07 3.49 3.20
N GLY A 171 14.19 2.61 2.21
CA GLY A 171 15.37 2.59 1.36
C GLY A 171 15.41 1.41 0.40
N TYR A 172 16.58 1.17 -0.17
CA TYR A 172 16.82 0.06 -1.10
C TYR A 172 17.81 -0.90 -0.44
N PHE A 173 17.28 -1.98 0.12
CA PHE A 173 18.03 -2.90 0.98
C PHE A 173 18.07 -4.31 0.40
N SER A 174 18.95 -5.15 0.95
CA SER A 174 18.87 -6.60 0.79
C SER A 174 18.06 -7.18 1.95
N LEU A 175 16.78 -7.47 1.71
CA LEU A 175 15.93 -8.19 2.66
C LEU A 175 15.92 -9.69 2.37
N SER A 176 15.76 -10.47 3.43
CA SER A 176 15.65 -11.92 3.45
C SER A 176 14.22 -12.37 3.76
N ALA A 177 13.95 -13.67 3.62
CA ALA A 177 12.64 -14.26 3.94
C ALA A 177 12.28 -14.20 5.44
N THR A 178 13.27 -14.02 6.32
CA THR A 178 13.08 -13.93 7.77
C THR A 178 12.76 -12.52 8.26
N ASP A 179 13.04 -11.50 7.43
CA ASP A 179 12.75 -10.11 7.76
C ASP A 179 11.25 -9.90 7.99
N ALA A 180 10.95 -9.05 8.96
CA ALA A 180 9.59 -8.77 9.36
C ALA A 180 9.47 -7.35 9.94
N ILE A 181 8.27 -6.80 9.86
CA ILE A 181 7.96 -5.46 10.36
C ILE A 181 6.53 -5.37 10.87
N ALA A 182 6.30 -4.56 11.90
CA ALA A 182 4.97 -4.29 12.42
C ALA A 182 4.13 -3.51 11.40
N ARG A 183 2.85 -3.88 11.28
CA ARG A 183 1.92 -3.14 10.41
C ARG A 183 1.74 -1.69 10.84
N ALA A 184 1.83 -1.42 12.14
CA ALA A 184 1.77 -0.07 12.67
C ALA A 184 2.94 0.81 12.14
N ASP A 185 4.16 0.27 12.03
CA ASP A 185 5.30 0.99 11.48
C ASP A 185 5.19 1.18 9.96
N VAL A 186 4.65 0.18 9.24
CA VAL A 186 4.33 0.32 7.81
C VAL A 186 3.30 1.42 7.59
N ALA A 187 2.24 1.47 8.40
CA ALA A 187 1.24 2.52 8.33
C ALA A 187 1.85 3.89 8.60
N ALA A 188 2.68 4.02 9.64
CA ALA A 188 3.39 5.25 9.96
C ALA A 188 4.28 5.72 8.80
N ALA A 189 5.05 4.81 8.19
CA ALA A 189 5.91 5.12 7.05
C ALA A 189 5.11 5.57 5.81
N MET A 190 4.01 4.88 5.51
CA MET A 190 3.14 5.23 4.39
C MET A 190 2.51 6.62 4.58
N LEU A 191 2.02 6.93 5.78
CA LEU A 191 1.46 8.24 6.10
C LEU A 191 2.55 9.33 6.08
N GLY A 192 3.77 9.03 6.53
CA GLY A 192 4.92 9.94 6.44
C GLY A 192 5.28 10.32 5.00
N CYS A 193 5.03 9.44 4.02
CA CYS A 193 5.25 9.74 2.59
C CYS A 193 4.21 10.73 2.01
N LEU A 194 3.09 10.98 2.69
CA LEU A 194 2.12 11.98 2.25
C LEU A 194 2.67 13.40 2.39
N SER A 195 3.41 13.67 3.47
CA SER A 195 3.99 14.98 3.78
C SER A 195 5.45 15.12 3.34
N ASN A 196 6.17 14.01 3.12
CA ASN A 196 7.56 14.00 2.69
C ASN A 196 7.71 13.53 1.23
N ASN A 197 8.19 14.44 0.37
CA ASN A 197 8.37 14.17 -1.07
C ASN A 197 9.66 13.39 -1.41
N THR A 198 10.50 13.05 -0.42
CA THR A 198 11.74 12.29 -0.63
C THR A 198 11.50 11.02 -1.43
N TRP A 199 10.37 10.34 -1.20
CA TRP A 199 10.04 9.06 -1.83
C TRP A 199 9.11 9.17 -3.04
N ASP A 200 8.82 10.39 -3.50
CA ASP A 200 7.98 10.58 -4.68
C ASP A 200 8.60 9.92 -5.91
N ARG A 201 7.75 9.22 -6.65
CA ARG A 201 8.12 8.41 -7.82
C ARG A 201 9.08 7.27 -7.49
N GLN A 202 9.16 6.86 -6.22
CA GLN A 202 10.03 5.78 -5.76
C GLN A 202 9.25 4.58 -5.24
N THR A 203 9.93 3.44 -5.14
CA THR A 203 9.38 2.20 -4.58
C THR A 203 10.30 1.64 -3.49
N PRO A 204 10.50 2.36 -2.38
CA PRO A 204 11.41 1.93 -1.32
C PRO A 204 10.92 0.65 -0.64
N MET A 205 11.84 -0.16 -0.15
CA MET A 205 11.57 -1.15 0.89
C MET A 205 11.46 -0.50 2.26
N ILE A 206 10.81 -1.16 3.20
CA ILE A 206 10.80 -0.80 4.62
C ILE A 206 11.39 -1.91 5.47
N ARG A 207 12.20 -1.56 6.48
CA ARG A 207 12.72 -2.47 7.51
C ARG A 207 12.58 -1.87 8.90
N ALA A 208 12.46 -2.73 9.92
CA ALA A 208 12.60 -2.31 11.31
C ALA A 208 14.08 -1.97 11.59
N GLN A 209 14.31 -1.04 12.53
CA GLN A 209 15.63 -0.72 13.07
C GLN A 209 15.88 -1.45 14.39
#